data_AF-A0A0X8JHG1-F1
#
_entry.id   AF-A0A0X8JHG1-F1
#
_cell.length_a   1.000
_cell.length_b   1.000
_cell.length_c   1.000
_cell.angle_alpha   90.00
_cell.angle_beta   90.00
_cell.angle_gamma   90.00
#
_symmetry.space_group_name_H-M   'P 1'
#
loop_
_entity.id
_entity.type
_entity.pdbx_description
1 polymer ?
#
loop_
_entity_poly.entity_id
_entity_poly.type
_entity_poly.pdbx_seq_one_letter_code
_entity_poly.pdbx_strand_id
1 'polypeptide(L)'
;MKAHDKQKRMRIYFTGVGGQGTLTATTLLARTALQAGLDVVAGEVHGMAQRGGVVESVLLLGGWRSPKLDFGEADVLLGFEPLETLRGLPYLRPGGTVFSSSDPLPPVSVSLGQASYPDMAYIEEQTRLVAGQCRFIPCRELGLRAGSAQSGNTVLLSAVCASGVLPFGVDALEAAIKKFLPAKLQESNLKALELGKTVLA
;
A
#
# COMPACT_ATOMS: atom_id res chain seq x y z
N MET A 1 9.25 -33.35 -12.56
CA MET A 1 8.92 -31.92 -12.76
C MET A 1 7.56 -31.68 -12.13
N LYS A 2 7.49 -31.01 -10.98
CA LYS A 2 6.20 -30.71 -10.34
C LYS A 2 5.50 -29.62 -11.15
N ALA A 3 4.26 -29.88 -11.55
CA ALA A 3 3.39 -28.87 -12.13
C ALA A 3 3.34 -27.68 -11.17
N HIS A 4 3.84 -26.52 -11.61
CA HIS A 4 3.55 -25.26 -10.94
C HIS A 4 2.05 -25.05 -11.11
N ASP A 5 1.30 -25.33 -10.05
CA ASP A 5 -0.08 -24.90 -9.95
C ASP A 5 -0.08 -23.39 -10.22
N LYS A 6 -0.87 -22.95 -11.21
CA LYS A 6 -0.70 -21.65 -11.85
C LYS A 6 -1.21 -20.57 -10.88
N GLN A 7 -0.37 -20.15 -9.93
CA GLN A 7 -0.69 -19.11 -8.96
C GLN A 7 -1.22 -17.88 -9.70
N LYS A 8 -2.33 -17.30 -9.22
CA LYS A 8 -2.93 -16.12 -9.84
C LYS A 8 -1.91 -14.98 -9.80
N ARG A 9 -1.50 -14.52 -10.99
CA ARG A 9 -0.59 -13.39 -11.12
C ARG A 9 -1.28 -12.11 -10.68
N MET A 10 -0.57 -11.31 -9.91
CA MET A 10 -1.04 -10.01 -9.44
C MET A 10 0.12 -9.01 -9.40
N ARG A 11 -0.15 -7.78 -9.81
CA ARG A 11 0.76 -6.64 -9.68
C ARG A 11 0.21 -5.64 -8.68
N ILE A 12 0.99 -5.34 -7.64
CA ILE A 12 0.64 -4.37 -6.61
C ILE A 12 1.63 -3.21 -6.73
N TYR A 13 1.11 -2.01 -6.92
CA TYR A 13 1.87 -0.77 -6.95
C TYR A 13 1.72 -0.03 -5.63
N PHE A 14 2.82 0.46 -5.07
CA PHE A 14 2.83 1.20 -3.82
C PHE A 14 3.38 2.59 -4.09
N THR A 15 2.65 3.61 -3.64
CA THR A 15 3.07 5.01 -3.75
C THR A 15 3.02 5.67 -2.38
N GLY A 16 3.92 6.61 -2.12
CA GLY A 16 3.96 7.32 -0.85
C GLY A 16 5.16 8.26 -0.75
N VAL A 17 5.44 8.70 0.48
CA VAL A 17 6.47 9.71 0.74
C VAL A 17 7.55 9.16 1.68
N GLY A 18 8.80 9.49 1.39
CA GLY A 18 9.97 9.08 2.16
C GLY A 18 9.86 9.51 3.62
N GLY A 19 10.12 8.56 4.53
CA GLY A 19 10.06 8.78 5.99
C GLY A 19 8.73 8.39 6.66
N GLN A 20 7.70 7.98 5.89
CA GLN A 20 6.41 7.55 6.45
C GLN A 20 6.29 6.04 6.69
N GLY A 21 7.32 5.25 6.35
CA GLY A 21 7.32 3.80 6.55
C GLY A 21 6.72 2.98 5.39
N THR A 22 6.51 3.59 4.22
CA THR A 22 6.04 2.93 2.99
C THR A 22 6.87 1.67 2.67
N LEU A 23 8.20 1.76 2.65
CA LEU A 23 9.06 0.60 2.38
C LEU A 23 8.94 -0.50 3.44
N THR A 24 8.73 -0.13 4.70
CA THR A 24 8.48 -1.11 5.78
C THR A 24 7.17 -1.85 5.53
N ALA A 25 6.12 -1.15 5.10
CA ALA A 25 4.84 -1.74 4.74
C ALA A 25 4.94 -2.65 3.51
N THR A 26 5.59 -2.19 2.43
CA THR A 26 5.85 -3.01 1.24
C THR A 26 6.63 -4.29 1.60
N THR A 27 7.68 -4.16 2.42
CA THR A 27 8.49 -5.30 2.87
C THR A 27 7.68 -6.28 3.72
N LEU A 28 6.84 -5.77 4.62
CA LEU A 28 5.97 -6.60 5.45
C LEU A 28 4.96 -7.38 4.59
N LEU A 29 4.34 -6.73 3.61
CA LEU A 29 3.40 -7.40 2.70
C LEU A 29 4.09 -8.43 1.80
N ALA A 30 5.29 -8.13 1.30
CA ALA A 30 6.10 -9.08 0.54
C ALA A 30 6.45 -10.33 1.37
N ARG A 31 6.86 -10.14 2.63
CA ARG A 31 7.13 -11.24 3.56
C ARG A 31 5.87 -12.03 3.91
N THR A 32 4.73 -11.35 4.02
CA THR A 32 3.43 -11.99 4.22
C THR A 32 3.10 -12.92 3.05
N ALA A 33 3.23 -12.44 1.81
CA ALA A 33 3.01 -13.23 0.61
C ALA A 33 3.95 -14.45 0.51
N LEU A 34 5.24 -14.26 0.81
CA LEU A 34 6.21 -15.36 0.87
C LEU A 34 5.83 -16.42 1.92
N GLN A 35 5.38 -16.02 3.11
CA GLN A 35 4.90 -16.96 4.14
C GLN A 35 3.61 -17.68 3.73
N ALA A 36 2.77 -17.04 2.92
CA ALA A 36 1.59 -17.66 2.32
C ALA A 36 1.92 -18.62 1.15
N GLY A 37 3.21 -18.85 0.87
CA GLY A 37 3.67 -19.78 -0.18
C GLY A 37 3.59 -19.22 -1.60
N LEU A 38 3.47 -17.90 -1.75
CA LEU A 38 3.41 -17.24 -3.05
C LEU A 38 4.80 -16.91 -3.56
N ASP A 39 4.99 -17.05 -4.87
CA ASP A 39 6.16 -16.51 -5.56
C ASP A 39 6.09 -14.98 -5.56
N VAL A 40 7.17 -14.35 -5.12
CA VAL A 40 7.28 -12.89 -4.99
C VAL A 40 8.45 -12.36 -5.81
N VAL A 41 8.17 -11.34 -6.62
CA VAL A 41 9.18 -10.47 -7.22
C VAL A 41 8.88 -9.04 -6.78
N ALA A 42 9.90 -8.30 -6.33
CA ALA A 42 9.74 -6.93 -5.89
C ALA A 42 10.81 -6.03 -6.53
N GLY A 43 10.51 -4.74 -6.67
CA GLY A 43 11.46 -3.74 -7.14
C GLY A 43 11.06 -2.33 -6.73
N GLU A 44 12.03 -1.42 -6.78
CA GLU A 44 11.84 0.01 -6.54
C GLU A 44 11.89 0.73 -7.89
N VAL A 45 10.90 1.58 -8.18
CA VAL A 45 10.78 2.27 -9.48
C VAL A 45 11.48 3.63 -9.43
N HIS A 46 11.24 4.37 -8.35
CA HIS A 46 11.97 5.59 -8.01
C HIS A 46 12.48 5.47 -6.57
N GLY A 47 13.79 5.72 -6.40
CA GLY A 47 14.61 5.18 -5.31
C GLY A 47 14.25 5.64 -3.89
N MET A 48 15.14 5.34 -2.95
CA MET A 48 15.14 5.80 -1.55
C MET A 48 15.15 7.33 -1.47
N ALA A 49 14.03 7.97 -1.81
CA ALA A 49 13.85 9.39 -1.65
C ALA A 49 14.20 9.76 -0.21
N GLN A 50 15.03 10.79 -0.06
CA GLN A 50 15.23 11.43 1.24
C GLN A 50 13.87 11.87 1.81
N ARG A 51 13.82 12.18 3.10
CA ARG A 51 12.57 12.59 3.77
C ARG A 51 11.83 13.64 2.93
N GLY A 52 10.58 13.35 2.58
CA GLY A 52 9.73 14.26 1.81
C GLY A 52 9.72 14.07 0.28
N GLY A 53 10.52 13.15 -0.28
CA GLY A 53 10.42 12.81 -1.70
C GLY A 53 9.51 11.59 -1.98
N VAL A 54 9.22 11.36 -3.25
CA VAL A 54 8.34 10.30 -3.76
C VAL A 54 8.96 8.92 -3.58
N VAL A 55 8.19 7.96 -3.07
CA VAL A 55 8.58 6.56 -2.92
C VAL A 55 7.62 5.69 -3.72
N GLU A 56 8.16 4.96 -4.68
CA GLU A 56 7.40 4.07 -5.56
C GLU A 56 8.04 2.68 -5.59
N SER A 57 7.24 1.66 -5.31
CA SER A 57 7.70 0.26 -5.33
C SER A 57 6.63 -0.66 -5.91
N VAL A 58 7.06 -1.83 -6.36
CA VAL A 58 6.19 -2.85 -6.95
C VAL A 58 6.36 -4.18 -6.25
N LEU A 59 5.25 -4.88 -6.06
CA LEU A 59 5.19 -6.26 -5.57
C LEU A 59 4.39 -7.10 -6.56
N LEU A 60 5.02 -8.13 -7.09
CA LEU A 60 4.51 -8.99 -8.14
C LEU A 60 4.38 -10.40 -7.59
N LEU A 61 3.16 -10.91 -7.56
CA LEU A 61 2.81 -12.22 -7.02
C LEU A 61 2.54 -13.22 -8.14
N GLY A 62 2.89 -14.50 -7.95
CA GLY A 62 2.47 -15.60 -8.84
C GLY A 62 3.42 -15.91 -10.01
N GLY A 63 4.73 -15.92 -9.75
CA GLY A 63 5.72 -16.49 -10.67
C GLY A 63 6.16 -15.55 -11.80
N TRP A 64 6.39 -14.28 -11.46
CA TRP A 64 7.03 -13.30 -12.35
C TRP A 64 8.55 -13.50 -12.42
N ARG A 65 9.19 -12.98 -13.47
CA ARG A 65 10.66 -13.09 -13.65
C ARG A 65 11.41 -11.77 -13.46
N SER A 66 10.70 -10.64 -13.50
CA SER A 66 11.27 -9.30 -13.39
C SER A 66 10.29 -8.36 -12.71
N PRO A 67 10.77 -7.37 -11.93
CA PRO A 67 9.92 -6.42 -11.22
C PRO A 67 9.38 -5.31 -12.13
N LYS A 68 8.87 -5.66 -13.31
CA LYS A 68 8.43 -4.70 -14.33
C LYS A 68 6.96 -4.36 -14.14
N LEU A 69 6.65 -3.07 -14.18
CA LEU A 69 5.29 -2.52 -14.20
C LEU A 69 5.23 -1.37 -15.22
N ASP A 70 4.46 -1.55 -16.29
CA ASP A 70 4.14 -0.50 -17.26
C ASP A 70 2.80 0.19 -16.90
N PHE A 71 2.47 1.26 -17.63
CA PHE A 71 1.18 1.94 -17.48
C PHE A 71 0.01 0.99 -17.75
N GLY A 72 -1.04 1.11 -16.93
CA GLY A 72 -2.24 0.28 -17.03
C GLY A 72 -2.05 -1.19 -16.63
N GLU A 73 -0.97 -1.56 -15.93
CA GLU A 73 -0.70 -2.96 -15.56
C GLU A 73 -0.95 -3.31 -14.08
N ALA A 74 -1.07 -2.34 -13.18
CA ALA A 74 -1.24 -2.60 -11.75
C ALA A 74 -2.68 -3.07 -11.47
N ASP A 75 -2.82 -4.21 -10.79
CA ASP A 75 -4.13 -4.70 -10.33
C ASP A 75 -4.61 -3.95 -9.09
N VAL A 76 -3.66 -3.61 -8.21
CA VAL A 76 -3.90 -2.93 -6.94
C VAL A 76 -2.91 -1.77 -6.81
N LEU A 77 -3.42 -0.59 -6.45
CA LEU A 77 -2.64 0.57 -6.05
C LEU A 77 -2.84 0.81 -4.54
N LEU A 78 -1.75 0.76 -3.79
CA LEU A 78 -1.69 1.06 -2.36
C LEU A 78 -0.98 2.40 -2.15
N GLY A 79 -1.77 3.44 -1.90
CA GLY A 79 -1.27 4.79 -1.70
C GLY A 79 -1.15 5.14 -0.23
N PHE A 80 0.05 5.41 0.26
CA PHE A 80 0.29 5.87 1.63
C PHE A 80 0.20 7.39 1.78
N GLU A 81 -0.06 8.10 0.67
CA GLU A 81 -0.28 9.54 0.61
C GLU A 81 -1.24 9.84 -0.58
N PRO A 82 -2.26 10.72 -0.43
CA PRO A 82 -3.28 10.90 -1.46
C PRO A 82 -2.78 11.48 -2.79
N LEU A 83 -1.89 12.47 -2.79
CA LEU A 83 -1.30 13.04 -4.01
C LEU A 83 -0.43 12.00 -4.74
N GLU A 84 0.30 11.16 -4.00
CA GLU A 84 1.06 10.05 -4.58
C GLU A 84 0.15 8.94 -5.12
N THR A 85 -1.05 8.80 -4.57
CA THR A 85 -2.10 7.94 -5.16
C THR A 85 -2.55 8.49 -6.50
N LEU A 86 -2.86 9.79 -6.56
CA LEU A 86 -3.25 10.48 -7.80
C LEU A 86 -2.18 10.32 -8.88
N ARG A 87 -0.90 10.51 -8.52
CA ARG A 87 0.25 10.35 -9.43
C ARG A 87 0.44 8.90 -9.88
N GLY A 88 0.04 7.93 -9.06
CA GLY A 88 0.11 6.50 -9.37
C GLY A 88 -1.00 5.98 -10.29
N LEU A 89 -2.10 6.72 -10.49
CA LEU A 89 -3.24 6.26 -11.29
C LEU A 89 -2.90 5.80 -12.73
N PRO A 90 -1.95 6.42 -13.47
CA PRO A 90 -1.59 5.95 -14.81
C PRO A 90 -1.06 4.51 -14.85
N TYR A 91 -0.54 3.98 -13.73
CA TYR A 91 -0.09 2.59 -13.63
C TYR A 91 -1.22 1.61 -13.32
N LEU A 92 -2.36 2.09 -12.80
CA LEU A 92 -3.50 1.25 -12.49
C LEU A 92 -4.19 0.79 -13.79
N ARG A 93 -4.47 -0.52 -13.90
CA ARG A 93 -5.29 -1.03 -15.01
C ARG A 93 -6.72 -0.49 -14.91
N PRO A 94 -7.45 -0.35 -16.03
CA PRO A 94 -8.87 -0.03 -16.00
C PRO A 94 -9.65 -1.02 -15.12
N GLY A 95 -10.44 -0.50 -14.18
CA GLY A 95 -11.18 -1.32 -13.23
C GLY A 95 -10.31 -1.97 -12.14
N GLY A 96 -9.07 -1.52 -11.97
CA GLY A 96 -8.19 -1.92 -10.86
C GLY A 96 -8.71 -1.43 -9.51
N THR A 97 -8.06 -1.85 -8.44
CA THR A 97 -8.45 -1.52 -7.06
C THR A 97 -7.49 -0.52 -6.42
N VAL A 98 -8.02 0.46 -5.69
CA VAL A 98 -7.24 1.45 -4.95
C VAL A 98 -7.57 1.39 -3.47
N PHE A 99 -6.54 1.30 -2.63
CA PHE A 99 -6.62 1.63 -1.21
C PHE A 99 -5.62 2.75 -0.94
N SER A 100 -6.12 3.88 -0.47
CA SER A 100 -5.32 5.08 -0.24
C SER A 100 -5.50 5.59 1.18
N SER A 101 -4.43 6.10 1.77
CA SER A 101 -4.51 6.99 2.92
C SER A 101 -5.28 8.25 2.54
N SER A 102 -6.16 8.73 3.41
CA SER A 102 -6.86 10.01 3.26
C SER A 102 -6.11 11.17 3.91
N ASP A 103 -4.87 10.97 4.36
CA ASP A 103 -4.07 11.95 5.10
C ASP A 103 -3.08 12.67 4.19
N PRO A 104 -3.30 13.95 3.84
CA PRO A 104 -2.40 14.71 2.99
C PRO A 104 -1.05 14.97 3.67
N LEU A 105 0.03 14.88 2.90
CA LEU A 105 1.35 15.34 3.31
C LEU A 105 1.92 16.26 2.22
N PRO A 106 1.66 17.59 2.30
CA PRO A 106 2.06 18.51 1.27
C PRO A 106 3.57 18.48 1.01
N PRO A 107 4.02 18.38 -0.26
CA PRO A 107 5.43 18.46 -0.58
C PRO A 107 5.99 19.86 -0.27
N VAL A 108 7.32 19.98 -0.24
CA VAL A 108 8.01 21.24 0.10
C VAL A 108 7.54 22.40 -0.78
N SER A 109 7.34 22.17 -2.08
CA SER A 109 6.85 23.22 -3.01
C SER A 109 5.49 23.78 -2.61
N VAL A 110 4.57 22.94 -2.12
CA VAL A 110 3.28 23.42 -1.60
C VAL A 110 3.47 24.15 -0.28
N SER A 111 4.29 23.60 0.63
CA SER A 111 4.58 24.23 1.93
C SER A 111 5.23 25.61 1.78
N LEU A 112 6.00 25.83 0.71
CA LEU A 112 6.62 27.11 0.36
C LEU A 112 5.72 28.03 -0.48
N GLY A 113 4.47 27.64 -0.76
CA GLY A 113 3.52 28.43 -1.56
C GLY A 113 3.82 28.49 -3.06
N GLN A 114 4.71 27.62 -3.56
CA GLN A 114 5.10 27.55 -4.98
C GLN A 114 4.15 26.69 -5.83
N ALA A 115 3.31 25.89 -5.17
CA ALA A 115 2.30 25.04 -5.78
C ALA A 115 1.10 24.88 -4.85
N SER A 116 0.00 24.36 -5.37
CA SER A 116 -1.19 24.01 -4.58
C SER A 116 -1.33 22.49 -4.48
N TYR A 117 -1.71 22.01 -3.30
CA TYR A 117 -2.13 20.62 -3.14
C TYR A 117 -3.58 20.50 -3.64
N PRO A 118 -3.89 19.53 -4.52
CA PRO A 118 -5.25 19.37 -5.04
C PRO A 118 -6.20 18.93 -3.93
N ASP A 119 -7.46 19.39 -4.00
CA ASP A 119 -8.46 19.01 -3.01
C ASP A 119 -8.71 17.50 -2.98
N MET A 120 -8.98 16.96 -1.79
CA MET A 120 -9.29 15.54 -1.64
C MET A 120 -10.47 15.09 -2.51
N ALA A 121 -11.49 15.95 -2.68
CA ALA A 121 -12.62 15.66 -3.56
C ALA A 121 -12.18 15.41 -5.01
N TYR A 122 -11.23 16.20 -5.51
CA TYR A 122 -10.66 16.02 -6.84
C TYR A 122 -9.84 14.72 -6.93
N ILE A 123 -8.99 14.45 -5.94
CA ILE A 123 -8.18 13.22 -5.89
C ILE A 123 -9.08 11.97 -5.94
N GLU A 124 -10.14 11.97 -5.13
CA GLU A 124 -11.09 10.87 -5.08
C GLU A 124 -11.89 10.73 -6.38
N GLU A 125 -12.32 11.84 -6.99
CA GLU A 125 -13.01 11.84 -8.28
C GLU A 125 -12.15 11.24 -9.37
N GLN A 126 -10.91 11.72 -9.54
CA GLN A 126 -9.98 11.18 -10.53
C GLN A 126 -9.69 9.68 -10.29
N THR A 127 -9.60 9.27 -9.03
CA THR A 127 -9.42 7.86 -8.67
C THR A 127 -10.62 7.02 -9.11
N ARG A 128 -11.85 7.49 -8.89
CA ARG A 128 -13.09 6.80 -9.29
C ARG A 128 -13.29 6.69 -10.81
N LEU A 129 -12.68 7.58 -11.60
CA LEU A 129 -12.72 7.49 -13.07
C LEU A 129 -11.92 6.29 -13.62
N VAL A 130 -10.93 5.81 -12.88
CA VAL A 130 -10.04 4.71 -13.32
C VAL A 130 -10.31 3.41 -12.57
N ALA A 131 -10.51 3.50 -11.25
CA ALA A 131 -10.64 2.36 -10.36
C ALA A 131 -12.06 1.78 -10.38
N GLY A 132 -12.16 0.45 -10.42
CA GLY A 132 -13.45 -0.24 -10.23
C GLY A 132 -13.87 -0.29 -8.76
N GLN A 133 -12.89 -0.17 -7.86
CA GLN A 133 -13.08 -0.07 -6.42
C GLN A 133 -12.01 0.87 -5.85
N CYS A 134 -12.42 1.85 -5.05
CA CYS A 134 -11.49 2.71 -4.33
C CYS A 134 -11.93 2.90 -2.87
N ARG A 135 -10.97 2.91 -1.95
CA ARG A 135 -11.19 3.21 -0.53
C ARG A 135 -10.15 4.21 -0.05
N PHE A 136 -10.60 5.29 0.59
CA PHE A 136 -9.76 6.27 1.26
C PHE A 136 -9.91 6.10 2.77
N ILE A 137 -8.80 5.95 3.49
CA ILE A 137 -8.78 5.49 4.88
C ILE A 137 -8.01 6.51 5.73
N PRO A 138 -8.53 6.93 6.90
CA PRO A 138 -7.84 7.84 7.82
C PRO A 138 -6.71 7.13 8.58
N CYS A 139 -5.69 6.70 7.83
CA CYS A 139 -4.57 5.89 8.30
C CYS A 139 -3.83 6.53 9.46
N ARG A 140 -3.60 7.84 9.43
CA ARG A 140 -2.88 8.57 10.48
C ARG A 140 -3.68 8.62 11.77
N GLU A 141 -4.97 8.93 11.70
CA GLU A 141 -5.84 8.94 12.88
C GLU A 141 -5.90 7.55 13.51
N LEU A 142 -6.17 6.52 12.70
CA LEU A 142 -6.24 5.14 13.17
C LEU A 142 -4.88 4.63 13.69
N GLY A 143 -3.78 5.03 13.06
CA GLY A 143 -2.43 4.75 13.52
C GLY A 143 -2.16 5.37 14.89
N LEU A 144 -2.51 6.64 15.08
CA LEU A 144 -2.37 7.31 16.38
C LEU A 144 -3.19 6.62 17.47
N ARG A 145 -4.43 6.19 17.16
CA ARG A 145 -5.26 5.39 18.07
C ARG A 145 -4.64 4.03 18.40
N ALA A 146 -3.91 3.44 17.46
CA ALA A 146 -3.15 2.21 17.67
C ALA A 146 -1.83 2.41 18.44
N GLY A 147 -1.38 3.66 18.61
CA GLY A 147 -0.21 4.04 19.41
C GLY A 147 0.93 4.69 18.61
N SER A 148 0.89 4.73 17.27
CA SER A 148 1.86 5.49 16.47
C SER A 148 1.33 5.84 15.09
N ALA A 149 1.61 7.06 14.60
CA ALA A 149 1.20 7.47 13.25
C ALA A 149 1.72 6.51 12.17
N GLN A 150 2.92 5.95 12.34
CA GLN A 150 3.53 4.98 11.42
C GLN A 150 2.77 3.64 11.36
N SER A 151 2.05 3.27 12.41
CA SER A 151 1.16 2.10 12.41
C SER A 151 -0.03 2.29 11.45
N GLY A 152 -0.29 3.51 10.97
CA GLY A 152 -1.29 3.79 9.94
C GLY A 152 -1.07 3.03 8.64
N ASN A 153 0.18 2.71 8.30
CA ASN A 153 0.46 1.86 7.13
C ASN A 153 -0.11 0.46 7.32
N THR A 154 -0.06 -0.08 8.54
CA THR A 154 -0.63 -1.40 8.86
C THR A 154 -2.15 -1.37 8.86
N VAL A 155 -2.79 -0.23 9.17
CA VAL A 155 -4.23 -0.05 8.97
C VAL A 155 -4.57 -0.23 7.48
N LEU A 156 -3.83 0.42 6.58
CA LEU A 156 -4.03 0.30 5.13
C LEU A 156 -3.83 -1.15 4.64
N LEU A 157 -2.74 -1.79 5.07
CA LEU A 157 -2.45 -3.19 4.73
C LEU A 157 -3.54 -4.13 5.24
N SER A 158 -4.02 -3.93 6.47
CA SER A 158 -5.09 -4.73 7.05
C SER A 158 -6.40 -4.56 6.29
N ALA A 159 -6.75 -3.33 5.90
CA ALA A 159 -7.95 -3.06 5.11
C ALA A 159 -7.91 -3.77 3.75
N VAL A 160 -6.79 -3.71 3.01
CA VAL A 160 -6.70 -4.43 1.73
C VAL A 160 -6.73 -5.96 1.92
N CYS A 161 -6.11 -6.50 2.98
CA CYS A 161 -6.23 -7.92 3.33
C CYS A 161 -7.67 -8.32 3.68
N ALA A 162 -8.38 -7.49 4.47
CA ALA A 162 -9.76 -7.74 4.87
C ALA A 162 -10.75 -7.67 3.70
N SER A 163 -10.40 -6.93 2.64
CA SER A 163 -11.24 -6.81 1.44
C SER A 163 -11.32 -8.08 0.59
N GLY A 164 -10.43 -9.05 0.80
CA GLY A 164 -10.34 -10.27 -0.02
C GLY A 164 -9.74 -10.06 -1.42
N VAL A 165 -9.24 -8.87 -1.74
CA VAL A 165 -8.59 -8.58 -3.04
C VAL A 165 -7.26 -9.32 -3.17
N LEU A 166 -6.52 -9.46 -2.07
CA LEU A 166 -5.24 -10.15 -2.04
C LEU A 166 -5.40 -11.67 -1.94
N PRO A 167 -4.45 -12.47 -2.45
CA PRO A 167 -4.47 -13.94 -2.34
C PRO A 167 -4.17 -14.47 -0.92
N PHE A 168 -4.17 -13.61 0.10
CA PHE A 168 -4.01 -13.94 1.52
C PHE A 168 -4.80 -12.95 2.37
N GLY A 169 -5.22 -13.40 3.56
CA GLY A 169 -6.06 -12.63 4.46
C GLY A 169 -5.30 -11.96 5.61
N VAL A 170 -6.09 -11.40 6.53
CA VAL A 170 -5.58 -10.67 7.69
C VAL A 170 -4.76 -11.56 8.63
N ASP A 171 -5.13 -12.83 8.80
CA ASP A 171 -4.39 -13.76 9.66
C ASP A 171 -2.94 -13.95 9.19
N ALA A 172 -2.70 -13.94 7.88
CA ALA A 172 -1.36 -14.01 7.32
C ALA A 172 -0.55 -12.74 7.64
N LEU A 173 -1.18 -11.56 7.55
CA LEU A 173 -0.55 -10.29 7.92
C LEU A 173 -0.25 -10.23 9.43
N GLU A 174 -1.14 -10.74 10.27
CA GLU A 174 -0.94 -10.82 11.73
C GLU A 174 0.27 -11.70 12.07
N ALA A 175 0.36 -12.88 11.45
CA ALA A 175 1.51 -13.77 11.62
C ALA A 175 2.82 -13.10 11.16
N ALA A 176 2.77 -12.35 10.05
CA ALA A 176 3.92 -11.60 9.55
C ALA A 176 4.34 -10.46 10.50
N ILE A 177 3.40 -9.75 11.11
CA ILE A 177 3.69 -8.70 12.12
C ILE A 177 4.46 -9.30 13.30
N LYS A 178 3.95 -10.40 13.88
CA LYS A 178 4.59 -11.07 15.03
C LYS A 178 5.99 -11.62 14.69
N LYS A 179 6.17 -12.08 13.45
CA LYS A 179 7.42 -12.72 13.01
C LYS A 179 8.49 -11.74 12.55
N PHE A 180 8.12 -10.67 11.86
CA PHE A 180 9.07 -9.86 11.09
C PHE A 180 9.23 -8.42 11.58
N LEU A 181 8.28 -7.88 12.35
CA LEU A 181 8.47 -6.57 12.96
C LEU A 181 9.26 -6.67 14.27
N PRO A 182 10.14 -5.69 14.57
CA PRO A 182 10.79 -5.60 15.88
C PRO A 182 9.77 -5.59 17.02
N ALA A 183 10.08 -6.25 18.14
CA ALA A 183 9.17 -6.42 19.28
C ALA A 183 8.49 -5.09 19.72
N LYS A 184 9.27 -3.99 19.77
CA LYS A 184 8.76 -2.65 20.14
C LYS A 184 7.68 -2.07 19.21
N LEU A 185 7.55 -2.59 17.99
CA LEU A 185 6.55 -2.15 17.02
C LEU A 185 5.34 -3.09 16.96
N GLN A 186 5.42 -4.29 17.52
CA GLN A 186 4.39 -5.31 17.32
C GLN A 186 3.06 -4.90 17.95
N GLU A 187 3.06 -4.40 19.19
CA GLU A 187 1.83 -4.04 19.89
C GLU A 187 1.00 -3.01 19.12
N SER A 188 1.63 -1.90 18.70
CA SER A 188 0.91 -0.85 17.96
C SER A 188 0.48 -1.31 16.57
N ASN A 189 1.23 -2.20 15.92
CA ASN A 189 0.86 -2.72 14.60
C ASN A 189 -0.26 -3.77 14.69
N LEU A 190 -0.32 -4.58 15.76
CA LEU A 190 -1.43 -5.49 16.01
C LEU A 190 -2.73 -4.72 16.30
N LYS A 191 -2.66 -3.64 17.10
CA LYS A 191 -3.82 -2.74 17.29
C LYS A 191 -4.27 -2.09 15.98
N ALA A 192 -3.33 -1.64 15.15
CA ALA A 192 -3.62 -1.07 13.84
C ALA A 192 -4.23 -2.09 12.88
N LEU A 193 -3.79 -3.35 12.95
CA LEU A 193 -4.37 -4.44 12.18
C LEU A 193 -5.85 -4.63 12.55
N GLU A 194 -6.18 -4.64 13.84
CA GLU A 194 -7.58 -4.75 14.28
C GLU A 194 -8.44 -3.57 13.82
N LEU A 195 -7.93 -2.34 13.92
CA LEU A 195 -8.63 -1.16 13.41
C LEU A 195 -8.84 -1.24 11.90
N GLY A 196 -7.85 -1.71 11.13
CA GLY A 196 -7.96 -1.84 9.67
C GLY A 196 -9.00 -2.86 9.23
N LYS A 197 -9.22 -3.94 10.01
CA LYS A 197 -10.28 -4.94 9.71
C LYS A 197 -11.67 -4.30 9.72
N THR A 198 -11.91 -3.36 10.63
CA THR A 198 -13.23 -2.75 10.83
C THR A 198 -13.53 -1.61 9.86
N VAL A 199 -12.54 -1.12 9.09
CA VAL A 199 -12.74 0.00 8.15
C VAL A 199 -13.66 -0.37 6.98
N LEU A 200 -13.82 -1.66 6.70
CA LEU A 200 -14.67 -2.17 5.61
C LEU A 200 -16.03 -2.72 6.08
N ALA A 201 -16.28 -2.76 7.39
CA ALA A 201 -17.53 -3.21 8.00
C ALA A 201 -18.56 -2.06 8.00
#